data_AF-A0AAV6C6H4-F1
#
_entry.id   AF-A0AAV6C6H4-F1
#
_cell.length_a   1.000
_cell.length_b   1.000
_cell.length_c   1.000
_cell.angle_alpha   90.00
_cell.angle_beta   90.00
_cell.angle_gamma   90.00
#
_symmetry.space_group_name_H-M   'P 1'
#
loop_
_entity.id
_entity.type
_entity.pdbx_description
1 polymer ?
#
loop_
_entity_poly.entity_id
_entity_poly.type
_entity_poly.pdbx_seq_one_letter_code
_entity_poly.pdbx_strand_id
1 'polypeptide(L)'
;MKSHQRTTRWLIGFFLLVAMLLPIHSAFAQFDDNSAAQGMLIFLVTLVVFAIILIPAIFYLLTLQKALNRCSPENRAMTPGMVWLLFIPFFSIVWHFIVVLNMAKSLDAEFKKRGIPEEPEPGKSLGLTMCILGCCGIIPILGVLCSLGALGCWIAYWVKIAGFSNKLAMPMSPWGVGGIPPTAPAPLA
;
A
#
# COMPACT_ATOMS: atom_id res chain seq x y z
N MET A 1 -4.76 -25.90 -59.59
CA MET A 1 -4.33 -24.61 -59.01
C MET A 1 -4.64 -24.40 -57.51
N LYS A 2 -5.57 -25.14 -56.87
CA LYS A 2 -5.92 -24.97 -55.43
C LYS A 2 -5.04 -25.76 -54.43
N SER A 3 -4.19 -26.68 -54.88
CA SER A 3 -3.31 -27.49 -53.99
C SER A 3 -2.04 -26.74 -53.58
N HIS A 4 -1.49 -25.92 -54.48
CA HIS A 4 -0.20 -25.24 -54.26
C HIS A 4 -0.28 -24.10 -53.23
N GLN A 5 -1.46 -23.47 -53.07
CA GLN A 5 -1.69 -22.44 -52.05
C GLN A 5 -1.87 -22.98 -50.63
N ARG A 6 -2.13 -24.29 -50.47
CA ARG A 6 -2.27 -24.90 -49.13
C ARG A 6 -0.91 -25.18 -48.51
N THR A 7 0.05 -25.64 -49.29
CA THR A 7 1.41 -25.96 -48.81
C THR A 7 2.20 -24.70 -48.44
N THR A 8 2.04 -23.60 -49.17
CA THR A 8 2.67 -22.31 -48.82
C THR A 8 2.13 -21.73 -47.51
N ARG A 9 0.85 -21.95 -47.17
CA ARG A 9 0.28 -21.51 -45.88
C ARG A 9 0.84 -22.28 -44.68
N TRP A 10 1.11 -23.57 -44.83
CA TRP A 10 1.78 -24.37 -43.79
C TRP A 10 3.25 -23.99 -43.62
N LEU A 11 3.96 -23.70 -44.71
CA LEU A 11 5.36 -23.26 -44.67
C LEU A 11 5.50 -21.87 -44.05
N ILE A 12 4.62 -20.91 -44.39
CA ILE A 12 4.61 -19.57 -43.78
C ILE A 12 4.24 -19.67 -42.29
N GLY A 13 3.27 -20.51 -41.92
CA GLY A 13 2.91 -20.75 -40.51
C GLY A 13 4.05 -21.37 -39.70
N PHE A 14 4.75 -22.36 -40.25
CA PHE A 14 5.93 -22.97 -39.61
C PHE A 14 7.09 -21.98 -39.48
N PHE A 15 7.35 -21.17 -40.52
CA PHE A 15 8.40 -20.15 -40.49
C PHE A 15 8.09 -19.03 -39.50
N LEU A 16 6.81 -18.62 -39.36
CA LEU A 16 6.37 -17.65 -38.35
C LEU A 16 6.42 -18.23 -36.92
N LEU A 17 6.16 -19.53 -36.75
CA LEU A 17 6.24 -20.21 -35.45
C LEU A 17 7.71 -20.38 -35.01
N VAL A 18 8.61 -20.73 -35.93
CA VAL A 18 10.07 -20.72 -35.69
C VAL A 18 10.58 -19.29 -35.45
N ALA A 19 10.08 -18.28 -36.18
CA ALA A 19 10.44 -16.88 -35.96
C ALA A 19 9.88 -16.28 -34.66
N MET A 20 8.80 -16.82 -34.10
CA MET A 20 8.30 -16.50 -32.75
C MET A 20 9.09 -17.20 -31.64
N LEU A 21 9.78 -18.30 -31.95
CA LEU A 21 10.68 -19.00 -31.04
C LEU A 21 12.12 -18.49 -31.12
N LEU A 22 12.51 -17.79 -32.20
CA LEU A 22 13.81 -17.12 -32.33
C LEU A 22 14.10 -16.12 -31.18
N PRO A 23 13.16 -15.28 -30.73
CA PRO A 23 13.34 -14.40 -29.56
C PRO A 23 13.62 -15.15 -28.26
N ILE A 24 13.05 -16.35 -28.10
CA ILE A 24 13.22 -17.21 -26.92
C ILE A 24 14.58 -17.90 -26.97
N HIS A 25 15.03 -18.33 -28.16
CA HIS A 25 16.38 -18.85 -28.36
C HIS A 25 17.44 -17.75 -28.22
N SER A 26 17.19 -16.52 -28.68
CA SER A 26 18.10 -15.38 -28.46
C SER A 26 18.14 -14.90 -27.01
N ALA A 27 17.03 -15.02 -26.27
CA ALA A 27 17.00 -14.78 -24.82
C ALA A 27 17.78 -15.85 -24.03
N PHE A 28 17.83 -17.09 -24.52
CA PHE A 28 18.69 -18.16 -23.99
C PHE A 28 20.14 -18.09 -24.49
N ALA A 29 20.40 -17.49 -25.66
CA ALA A 29 21.74 -17.32 -26.21
C ALA A 29 22.48 -16.09 -25.66
N GLN A 30 21.78 -15.14 -25.03
CA GLN A 30 22.38 -14.04 -24.25
C GLN A 30 22.95 -14.50 -22.89
N PHE A 31 22.93 -15.81 -22.60
CA PHE A 31 23.29 -16.40 -21.31
C PHE A 31 24.77 -16.85 -21.19
N ASP A 32 25.68 -16.37 -22.05
CA ASP A 32 27.15 -16.48 -21.92
C ASP A 32 27.77 -15.30 -22.70
N ASP A 33 28.62 -14.39 -22.18
CA ASP A 33 29.89 -14.56 -21.47
C ASP A 33 30.03 -13.72 -20.16
N ASN A 34 28.91 -13.16 -19.65
CA ASN A 34 28.85 -12.32 -18.44
C ASN A 34 27.82 -12.83 -17.40
N SER A 35 27.47 -14.11 -17.45
CA SER A 35 26.32 -14.71 -16.76
C SER A 35 26.33 -14.55 -15.23
N ALA A 36 27.50 -14.62 -14.59
CA ALA A 36 27.64 -14.36 -13.15
C ALA A 36 27.42 -12.88 -12.79
N ALA A 37 27.97 -11.95 -13.58
CA ALA A 37 27.78 -10.52 -13.35
C ALA A 37 26.32 -10.09 -13.62
N GLN A 38 25.71 -10.56 -14.71
CA GLN A 38 24.31 -10.28 -15.01
C GLN A 38 23.36 -10.90 -13.99
N GLY A 39 23.61 -12.13 -13.55
CA GLY A 39 22.86 -12.78 -12.47
C GLY A 39 22.97 -12.01 -11.14
N MET A 40 24.18 -11.55 -10.80
CA MET A 40 24.41 -10.72 -9.62
C MET A 40 23.71 -9.36 -9.74
N LEU A 41 23.73 -8.72 -10.90
CA LEU A 41 23.05 -7.46 -11.17
C LEU A 41 21.53 -7.60 -11.05
N ILE A 42 20.93 -8.64 -11.64
CA ILE A 42 19.50 -8.93 -11.51
C ILE A 42 19.13 -9.18 -10.04
N PHE A 43 19.90 -10.01 -9.34
CA PHE A 43 19.69 -10.29 -7.92
C PHE A 43 19.74 -9.02 -7.06
N LEU A 44 20.74 -8.15 -7.27
CA LEU A 44 20.85 -6.86 -6.58
C LEU A 44 19.66 -5.94 -6.89
N VAL A 45 19.25 -5.83 -8.15
CA VAL A 45 18.08 -5.03 -8.55
C VAL A 45 16.82 -5.58 -7.89
N THR A 46 16.61 -6.90 -7.89
CA THR A 46 15.47 -7.54 -7.20
C THR A 46 15.47 -7.24 -5.71
N LEU A 47 16.62 -7.34 -5.02
CA LEU A 47 16.74 -6.99 -3.61
C LEU A 47 16.42 -5.52 -3.35
N VAL A 48 16.92 -4.61 -4.19
CA VAL A 48 16.66 -3.17 -4.06
C VAL A 48 15.18 -2.86 -4.26
N VAL A 49 14.54 -3.40 -5.29
CA VAL A 49 13.09 -3.23 -5.53
C VAL A 49 12.28 -3.80 -4.37
N PHE A 50 12.65 -4.98 -3.87
CA PHE A 50 12.01 -5.60 -2.72
C PHE A 50 12.15 -4.74 -1.46
N ALA A 51 13.34 -4.19 -1.19
CA ALA A 51 13.58 -3.29 -0.07
C ALA A 51 12.77 -1.99 -0.17
N ILE A 52 12.69 -1.39 -1.37
CA ILE A 52 11.92 -0.17 -1.62
C ILE A 52 10.42 -0.37 -1.33
N ILE A 53 9.88 -1.57 -1.54
CA ILE A 53 8.47 -1.88 -1.23
C ILE A 53 8.30 -2.25 0.24
N LEU A 54 9.19 -3.11 0.77
CA LEU A 54 9.06 -3.67 2.10
C LEU A 54 9.26 -2.62 3.21
N ILE A 55 10.25 -1.73 3.04
CA ILE A 55 10.58 -0.74 4.07
C ILE A 55 9.38 0.20 4.35
N PRO A 56 8.77 0.87 3.34
CA PRO A 56 7.56 1.66 3.57
C PRO A 56 6.40 0.85 4.14
N ALA A 57 6.22 -0.41 3.70
CA ALA A 57 5.16 -1.28 4.23
C ALA A 57 5.32 -1.54 5.73
N ILE A 58 6.55 -1.81 6.20
CA ILE A 58 6.84 -1.96 7.63
C ILE A 58 6.55 -0.66 8.39
N PHE A 59 7.00 0.49 7.87
CA PHE A 59 6.75 1.79 8.52
C PHE A 59 5.25 2.13 8.62
N TYR A 60 4.48 1.79 7.59
CA TYR A 60 3.03 1.90 7.61
C TYR A 60 2.41 1.09 8.75
N LEU A 61 2.75 -0.21 8.85
CA LEU A 61 2.22 -1.07 9.91
C LEU A 61 2.62 -0.61 11.31
N LEU A 62 3.88 -0.18 11.47
CA LEU A 62 4.34 0.44 12.73
C LEU A 62 3.54 1.70 13.07
N THR A 63 3.17 2.50 12.07
CA THR A 63 2.35 3.70 12.27
C THR A 63 0.94 3.34 12.72
N LEU A 64 0.31 2.32 12.10
CA LEU A 64 -1.00 1.81 12.53
C LEU A 64 -0.95 1.26 13.96
N GLN A 65 0.05 0.43 14.27
CA GLN A 65 0.25 -0.12 15.60
C GLN A 65 0.47 0.99 16.64
N LYS A 66 1.27 2.00 16.30
CA LYS A 66 1.50 3.17 17.16
C LYS A 66 0.23 3.97 17.41
N ALA A 67 -0.60 4.17 16.39
CA ALA A 67 -1.88 4.85 16.52
C ALA A 67 -2.82 4.09 17.48
N LEU A 68 -2.97 2.77 17.30
CA LEU A 68 -3.77 1.93 18.20
C LEU A 68 -3.24 1.91 19.64
N ASN A 69 -1.91 1.88 19.80
CA ASN A 69 -1.28 1.93 21.12
C ASN A 69 -1.56 3.25 21.87
N ARG A 70 -1.80 4.35 21.14
CA ARG A 70 -2.18 5.65 21.74
C ARG A 70 -3.64 5.74 22.14
N CYS A 71 -4.51 4.90 21.56
CA CYS A 71 -5.88 4.73 22.04
C CYS A 71 -5.88 3.97 23.37
N SER A 72 -6.81 4.31 24.26
CA SER A 72 -7.03 3.56 25.50
C SER A 72 -7.53 2.13 25.19
N PRO A 73 -7.17 1.10 26.01
CA PRO A 73 -7.55 -0.29 25.72
C PRO A 73 -9.05 -0.51 25.51
N GLU A 74 -9.89 0.22 26.25
CA GLU A 74 -11.36 0.19 26.15
C GLU A 74 -11.88 0.68 24.80
N ASN A 75 -11.17 1.63 24.18
CA ASN A 75 -11.56 2.24 22.92
C ASN A 75 -10.96 1.51 21.71
N ARG A 76 -10.13 0.49 21.90
CA ARG A 76 -9.52 -0.27 20.80
C ARG A 76 -10.50 -1.32 20.27
N ALA A 77 -10.94 -1.16 19.03
CA ALA A 77 -11.72 -2.18 18.32
C ALA A 77 -10.87 -3.38 17.85
N MET A 78 -9.54 -3.29 17.91
CA MET A 78 -8.64 -4.42 17.63
C MET A 78 -7.33 -4.29 18.41
N THR A 79 -6.63 -5.42 18.58
CA THR A 79 -5.32 -5.40 19.21
C THR A 79 -4.26 -4.79 18.27
N PRO A 80 -3.29 -4.01 18.77
CA PRO A 80 -2.28 -3.38 17.92
C PRO A 80 -1.42 -4.38 17.11
N GLY A 81 -1.23 -5.60 17.61
CA GLY A 81 -0.48 -6.66 16.91
C GLY A 81 -1.20 -7.26 15.70
N MET A 82 -2.53 -7.11 15.63
CA MET A 82 -3.33 -7.66 14.52
C MET A 82 -3.02 -7.02 13.16
N VAL A 83 -2.42 -5.82 13.13
CA VAL A 83 -2.05 -5.15 11.86
C VAL A 83 -1.00 -5.94 11.09
N TRP A 84 -0.16 -6.74 11.76
CA TRP A 84 0.90 -7.55 11.14
C TRP A 84 0.36 -8.69 10.27
N LEU A 85 -0.89 -9.12 10.50
CA LEU A 85 -1.52 -10.15 9.68
C LEU A 85 -1.76 -9.68 8.23
N LEU A 86 -1.60 -8.38 7.94
CA LEU A 86 -1.58 -7.85 6.58
C LEU A 86 -0.42 -8.37 5.73
N PHE A 87 0.64 -8.95 6.32
CA PHE A 87 1.72 -9.59 5.56
C PHE A 87 1.31 -10.93 4.91
N ILE A 88 0.18 -11.52 5.31
CA ILE A 88 -0.29 -12.81 4.77
C ILE A 88 -1.12 -12.54 3.51
N PRO A 89 -0.65 -12.80 2.27
CA PRO A 89 -1.22 -12.24 1.04
C PRO A 89 -2.69 -12.62 0.74
N PHE A 90 -3.12 -13.85 1.02
CA PHE A 90 -4.51 -14.25 0.77
C PHE A 90 -5.46 -13.77 1.87
N PHE A 91 -4.98 -13.77 3.11
CA PHE A 91 -5.75 -13.29 4.26
C PHE A 91 -5.84 -11.76 4.29
N SER A 92 -4.77 -11.08 3.83
CA SER A 92 -4.63 -9.64 3.88
C SER A 92 -5.68 -8.93 3.05
N ILE A 93 -6.21 -9.54 1.98
CA ILE A 93 -7.27 -8.94 1.16
C ILE A 93 -8.48 -8.60 2.02
N VAL A 94 -9.03 -9.58 2.75
CA VAL A 94 -10.18 -9.37 3.64
C VAL A 94 -9.76 -8.62 4.91
N TRP A 95 -8.59 -8.97 5.45
CA TRP A 95 -8.10 -8.37 6.68
C TRP A 95 -7.83 -6.87 6.56
N HIS A 96 -7.47 -6.37 5.37
CA HIS A 96 -7.27 -4.94 5.15
C HIS A 96 -8.53 -4.13 5.43
N PHE A 97 -9.68 -4.61 4.96
CA PHE A 97 -10.97 -3.98 5.25
C PHE A 97 -11.23 -3.97 6.76
N ILE A 98 -10.98 -5.08 7.44
CA ILE A 98 -11.16 -5.20 8.89
C ILE A 98 -10.25 -4.24 9.65
N VAL A 99 -8.98 -4.14 9.26
CA VAL A 99 -8.00 -3.21 9.86
C VAL A 99 -8.46 -1.76 9.66
N VAL A 100 -8.88 -1.37 8.46
CA VAL A 100 -9.36 -0.01 8.18
C VAL A 100 -10.59 0.33 9.04
N LEU A 101 -11.58 -0.57 9.09
CA LEU A 101 -12.81 -0.35 9.84
C LEU A 101 -12.57 -0.27 11.35
N ASN A 102 -11.76 -1.19 11.90
CA ASN A 102 -11.44 -1.19 13.32
C ASN A 102 -10.52 -0.03 13.70
N MET A 103 -9.66 0.46 12.79
CA MET A 103 -8.85 1.66 13.01
C MET A 103 -9.76 2.89 13.14
N ALA A 104 -10.68 3.08 12.19
CA ALA A 104 -11.63 4.20 12.22
C ALA A 104 -12.48 4.19 13.49
N LYS A 105 -13.01 3.02 13.90
CA LYS A 105 -13.75 2.85 15.15
C LYS A 105 -12.91 3.21 16.39
N SER A 106 -11.65 2.77 16.42
CA SER A 106 -10.78 3.00 17.58
C SER A 106 -10.41 4.47 17.74
N LEU A 107 -10.15 5.14 16.61
CA LEU A 107 -9.84 6.57 16.59
C LEU A 107 -11.09 7.40 16.90
N ASP A 108 -12.26 7.06 16.34
CA ASP A 108 -13.53 7.74 16.62
C ASP A 108 -13.88 7.69 18.12
N ALA A 109 -13.80 6.50 18.73
CA ALA A 109 -14.07 6.33 20.16
C ALA A 109 -13.08 7.13 21.03
N GLU A 110 -11.80 7.15 20.67
CA GLU A 110 -10.79 7.91 21.40
C GLU A 110 -10.95 9.42 21.23
N PHE A 111 -11.25 9.91 20.03
CA PHE A 111 -11.52 11.33 19.79
C PHE A 111 -12.77 11.80 20.52
N LYS A 112 -13.85 11.00 20.52
CA LYS A 112 -15.05 11.28 21.32
C LYS A 112 -14.76 11.32 22.81
N LYS A 113 -13.99 10.35 23.34
CA LYS A 113 -13.59 10.32 24.76
C LYS A 113 -12.74 11.53 25.16
N ARG A 114 -11.90 12.04 24.25
CA ARG A 114 -11.02 13.19 24.50
C ARG A 114 -11.63 14.54 24.10
N GLY A 115 -12.86 14.57 23.58
CA GLY A 115 -13.51 15.78 23.10
C GLY A 115 -12.76 16.44 21.93
N ILE A 116 -12.02 15.68 21.13
CA ILE A 116 -11.28 16.20 19.98
C ILE A 116 -12.27 16.31 18.81
N PRO A 117 -12.54 17.52 18.29
CA PRO A 117 -13.45 17.70 17.17
C PRO A 117 -12.79 17.16 15.90
N GLU A 118 -13.32 16.07 15.37
CA GLU A 118 -12.85 15.42 14.15
C GLU A 118 -14.05 14.87 13.36
N GLU A 119 -13.85 14.57 12.08
CA GLU A 119 -14.87 13.94 11.23
C GLU A 119 -15.39 12.61 11.85
N PRO A 120 -16.69 12.32 11.72
CA PRO A 120 -17.23 11.01 12.11
C PRO A 120 -16.57 9.91 11.26
N GLU A 121 -16.06 8.87 11.93
CA GLU A 121 -15.33 7.74 11.30
C GLU A 121 -14.01 8.16 10.59
N PRO A 122 -13.02 8.68 11.34
CA PRO A 122 -11.81 9.29 10.80
C PRO A 122 -11.02 8.31 9.92
N GLY A 123 -10.80 8.70 8.66
CA GLY A 123 -10.02 7.92 7.69
C GLY A 123 -10.73 6.69 7.09
N LYS A 124 -11.99 6.40 7.46
CA LYS A 124 -12.72 5.21 6.95
C LYS A 124 -12.95 5.23 5.45
N SER A 125 -13.46 6.34 4.91
CA SER A 125 -13.76 6.47 3.48
C SER A 125 -12.50 6.24 2.63
N LEU A 126 -11.40 6.90 3.00
CA LEU A 126 -10.14 6.81 2.27
C LEU A 126 -9.51 5.40 2.37
N GLY A 127 -9.57 4.76 3.54
CA GLY A 127 -9.12 3.38 3.69
C GLY A 127 -9.99 2.37 2.93
N LEU A 128 -11.31 2.58 2.86
CA LEU A 128 -12.19 1.73 2.03
C LEU A 128 -11.89 1.88 0.55
N THR A 129 -11.71 3.12 0.06
CA THR A 129 -11.27 3.39 -1.31
C THR A 129 -9.97 2.67 -1.61
N MET A 130 -8.99 2.73 -0.69
CA MET A 130 -7.72 2.03 -0.83
C MET A 130 -7.91 0.50 -0.96
N CYS A 131 -8.72 -0.12 -0.10
CA CYS A 131 -8.99 -1.56 -0.17
C CYS A 131 -9.71 -1.96 -1.46
N ILE A 132 -10.68 -1.16 -1.91
CA ILE A 132 -11.41 -1.40 -3.17
C ILE A 132 -10.45 -1.31 -4.36
N LEU A 133 -9.62 -0.27 -4.43
CA LEU A 133 -8.61 -0.13 -5.49
C LEU A 133 -7.60 -1.29 -5.48
N GLY A 134 -7.21 -1.74 -4.28
CA GLY A 134 -6.35 -2.92 -4.12
C GLY A 134 -6.97 -4.19 -4.72
N CYS A 135 -8.25 -4.44 -4.47
CA CYS A 135 -8.98 -5.56 -5.09
C CYS A 135 -9.10 -5.41 -6.61
N CYS A 136 -9.37 -4.19 -7.10
CA CYS A 136 -9.43 -3.91 -8.54
C CYS A 136 -8.07 -4.08 -9.25
N GLY A 137 -6.96 -3.88 -8.53
CA GLY A 137 -5.60 -4.11 -9.03
C GLY A 137 -5.29 -5.58 -9.37
N ILE A 138 -6.07 -6.53 -8.87
CA ILE A 138 -5.94 -7.96 -9.19
C ILE A 138 -6.39 -8.25 -10.64
N ILE A 139 -7.19 -7.36 -11.26
CA ILE A 139 -7.70 -7.53 -12.62
C ILE A 139 -6.59 -7.15 -13.63
N PRO A 140 -6.05 -8.10 -14.43
CA PRO A 140 -4.85 -7.88 -15.25
C PRO A 140 -4.94 -6.74 -16.27
N ILE A 141 -6.15 -6.45 -16.75
CA ILE A 141 -6.41 -5.43 -17.78
C ILE A 141 -6.44 -4.00 -17.20
N LEU A 142 -6.74 -3.85 -15.90
CA LEU A 142 -6.75 -2.57 -15.17
C LEU A 142 -5.59 -2.44 -14.17
N GLY A 143 -4.78 -3.49 -14.03
CA GLY A 143 -3.86 -3.69 -12.91
C GLY A 143 -2.81 -2.59 -12.73
N VAL A 144 -2.29 -2.01 -13.80
CA VAL A 144 -1.25 -0.95 -13.70
C VAL A 144 -1.82 0.39 -13.23
N LEU A 145 -2.97 0.81 -13.78
CA LEU A 145 -3.61 2.08 -13.36
C LEU A 145 -4.21 1.96 -11.96
N CYS A 146 -4.85 0.83 -11.66
CA CYS A 146 -5.41 0.58 -10.34
C CYS A 146 -4.33 0.44 -9.26
N SER A 147 -3.17 -0.16 -9.56
CA SER A 147 -2.06 -0.26 -8.59
C SER A 147 -1.41 1.08 -8.29
N LEU A 148 -1.24 1.97 -9.28
CA LEU A 148 -0.76 3.33 -9.04
C LEU A 148 -1.75 4.14 -8.19
N GLY A 149 -3.06 4.03 -8.48
CA GLY A 149 -4.09 4.65 -7.66
C GLY A 149 -4.12 4.08 -6.23
N ALA A 150 -4.00 2.76 -6.08
CA ALA A 150 -3.94 2.10 -4.78
C ALA A 150 -2.74 2.56 -3.95
N LEU A 151 -1.57 2.72 -4.58
CA LEU A 151 -0.37 3.24 -3.93
C LEU A 151 -0.58 4.69 -3.45
N GLY A 152 -1.17 5.55 -4.28
CA GLY A 152 -1.50 6.92 -3.90
C GLY A 152 -2.49 6.99 -2.73
N CYS A 153 -3.56 6.21 -2.78
CA CYS A 153 -4.52 6.10 -1.67
C CYS A 153 -3.88 5.55 -0.40
N TRP A 154 -2.97 4.57 -0.52
CA TRP A 154 -2.26 4.00 0.61
C TRP A 154 -1.34 5.01 1.30
N ILE A 155 -0.58 5.79 0.52
CA ILE A 155 0.25 6.88 1.06
C ILE A 155 -0.63 7.95 1.74
N ALA A 156 -1.73 8.36 1.11
CA ALA A 156 -2.65 9.34 1.69
C ALA A 156 -3.28 8.83 2.99
N TYR A 157 -3.64 7.54 3.05
CA TYR A 157 -4.16 6.89 4.26
C TYR A 157 -3.10 6.88 5.36
N TRP A 158 -1.87 6.51 5.02
CA TRP A 158 -0.76 6.49 5.96
C TRP A 158 -0.49 7.86 6.59
N VAL A 159 -0.41 8.92 5.77
CA VAL A 159 -0.21 10.30 6.26
C VAL A 159 -1.38 10.73 7.16
N LYS A 160 -2.62 10.39 6.80
CA LYS A 160 -3.81 10.73 7.59
C LYS A 160 -3.80 10.04 8.98
N ILE A 161 -3.48 8.74 9.05
CA ILE A 161 -3.34 8.03 10.33
C ILE A 161 -2.16 8.55 11.15
N ALA A 162 -1.04 8.91 10.53
CA ALA A 162 0.08 9.54 11.22
C ALA A 162 -0.33 10.88 11.87
N GLY A 163 -1.11 11.69 11.15
CA GLY A 163 -1.71 12.93 11.66
C GLY A 163 -2.59 12.69 12.89
N PHE A 164 -3.51 11.74 12.82
CA PHE A 164 -4.37 11.36 13.95
C PHE A 164 -3.57 10.85 15.15
N SER A 165 -2.59 10.00 14.91
CA SER A 165 -1.69 9.51 15.93
C SER A 165 -0.98 10.66 16.65
N ASN A 166 -0.51 11.67 15.92
CA ASN A 166 0.14 12.85 16.51
C ASN A 166 -0.83 13.71 17.32
N LYS A 167 -2.09 13.87 16.86
CA LYS A 167 -3.14 14.54 17.65
C LYS A 167 -3.37 13.87 19.00
N LEU A 168 -3.35 12.53 19.03
CA LEU A 168 -3.49 11.75 20.27
C LEU A 168 -2.25 11.79 21.18
N ALA A 169 -1.10 12.22 20.67
CA ALA A 169 0.13 12.31 21.45
C ALA A 169 0.31 13.66 22.14
N MET A 170 -0.42 14.68 21.72
CA MET A 170 -0.34 16.00 22.33
C MET A 170 -0.88 15.95 23.76
N PRO A 171 -0.13 16.45 24.76
CA PRO A 171 -0.65 16.57 26.11
C PRO A 171 -1.86 17.52 26.09
N MET A 172 -2.91 17.16 26.84
CA MET A 172 -4.05 18.04 27.03
C MET A 172 -3.56 19.31 27.72
N SER A 173 -3.46 20.41 26.98
CA SER A 173 -3.17 21.71 27.58
C SER A 173 -4.45 22.27 28.21
N PRO A 174 -4.37 23.19 29.20
CA PRO A 174 -5.55 23.83 29.79
C PRO A 174 -6.46 24.52 28.76
N TRP A 175 -5.93 24.82 27.57
CA TRP A 175 -6.61 25.51 26.47
C TRP A 175 -7.04 24.57 25.33
N GLY A 176 -6.97 23.25 25.51
CA GLY A 176 -7.30 22.25 24.51
C GLY A 176 -6.09 21.61 23.81
N VAL A 177 -6.37 20.75 22.82
CA VAL A 177 -5.33 19.97 22.10
C VAL A 177 -4.56 20.90 21.15
N GLY A 178 -3.25 21.08 21.40
CA GLY A 178 -2.38 21.95 20.61
C GLY A 178 -2.21 23.39 21.13
N GLY A 179 -2.64 23.65 22.37
CA GLY A 179 -2.68 24.94 23.07
C GLY A 179 -1.76 26.05 22.55
N ILE A 180 -2.24 26.78 21.55
CA ILE A 180 -1.83 28.16 21.33
C ILE A 180 -2.65 28.96 22.35
N PRO A 181 -2.02 29.65 23.32
CA PRO A 181 -2.77 30.52 24.21
C PRO A 181 -3.56 31.52 23.36
N PRO A 182 -4.83 31.81 23.65
CA PRO A 182 -5.55 32.91 23.00
C PRO A 182 -4.64 34.12 23.16
N THR A 183 -4.17 34.68 22.03
CA THR A 183 -3.15 35.73 21.94
C THR A 183 -3.05 36.53 23.23
N ALA A 184 -1.98 36.30 24.01
CA ALA A 184 -1.75 37.08 25.20
C ALA A 184 -1.89 38.56 24.79
N PRO A 185 -2.78 39.36 25.40
CA PRO A 185 -2.82 40.78 25.11
C PRO A 185 -1.40 41.29 25.31
N ALA A 186 -0.86 41.97 24.29
CA ALA A 186 0.49 42.51 24.33
C ALA A 186 0.66 43.25 25.66
N PRO A 187 1.76 43.01 26.41
CA PRO A 187 2.00 43.76 27.63
C PRO A 187 1.95 45.25 27.25
N LEU A 188 1.04 45.98 27.90
CA LEU A 188 0.90 47.41 27.71
C LEU A 188 2.26 48.03 28.06
N ALA A 189 2.98 48.46 27.01
CA ALA A 189 4.18 49.27 27.12
C ALA A 189 3.79 50.74 27.36
#